data_AF-U9UM78-F1
#
_entry.id   AF-U9UM78-F1
#
_cell.length_a   1.000
_cell.length_b   1.000
_cell.length_c   1.000
_cell.angle_alpha   90.00
_cell.angle_beta   90.00
_cell.angle_gamma   90.00
#
_symmetry.space_group_name_H-M   'P 1'
#
loop_
_entity.id
_entity.type
_entity.pdbx_description
1 polymer ?
#
loop_
_entity_poly.entity_id
_entity_poly.type
_entity_poly.pdbx_seq_one_letter_code
_entity_poly.pdbx_strand_id
1 'polypeptide(L)'
;MGLMGSSTFPLLLQVTSTNSLESFHSELKKITSSLHGAVHNIVNIDYKKRSEAEIASFDFRIKKISAYGVDDDILEEIKKFPFPFQQLIIKEACAVMNRLEKGKGVPGLASLDCHCLFRHRYLLPCKHIFHEHMYGNKLLTSDVWQMFREIFEESGFEVYESRESFIEYVQTEQQKRAEDRRIAVGELTERMRDRYWRVEETGDAERTQSFISMLEATVNPIIS
;
A
#
# COMPACT_ATOMS: atom_id res chain seq x y z
N MET A 1 -30.17 -8.33 0.56
CA MET A 1 -29.76 -7.69 1.83
C MET A 1 -28.78 -8.65 2.50
N GLY A 2 -27.51 -8.56 2.14
CA GLY A 2 -26.45 -9.42 2.68
C GLY A 2 -25.47 -8.56 3.47
N LEU A 3 -25.47 -8.72 4.78
CA LEU A 3 -24.45 -8.19 5.69
C LEU A 3 -23.24 -9.11 5.58
N MET A 4 -22.12 -8.61 5.06
CA MET A 4 -20.83 -9.31 5.16
C MET A 4 -19.96 -8.58 6.17
N GLY A 5 -19.69 -9.27 7.27
CA GLY A 5 -18.92 -8.79 8.40
C GLY A 5 -17.44 -8.63 8.05
N SER A 6 -16.88 -7.53 8.54
CA SER A 6 -15.46 -7.20 8.55
C SER A 6 -14.71 -8.08 9.54
N SER A 7 -13.67 -8.81 9.09
CA SER A 7 -12.54 -9.19 9.95
C SER A 7 -11.35 -9.77 9.16
N THR A 8 -10.25 -9.00 9.20
CA THR A 8 -8.81 -9.36 9.33
C THR A 8 -8.02 -9.90 8.12
N PHE A 9 -7.06 -9.07 7.65
CA PHE A 9 -6.07 -9.27 6.58
C PHE A 9 -4.62 -9.13 7.09
N PRO A 10 -3.67 -9.99 6.65
CA PRO A 10 -2.25 -9.64 6.66
C PRO A 10 -1.48 -10.06 5.38
N LEU A 11 -0.99 -9.11 4.55
CA LEU A 11 0.44 -8.84 4.21
C LEU A 11 0.64 -7.82 3.05
N LEU A 12 0.51 -6.54 3.40
CA LEU A 12 0.50 -5.31 2.59
C LEU A 12 1.32 -5.27 1.27
N LEU A 13 0.67 -4.95 0.15
CA LEU A 13 1.24 -4.27 -1.02
C LEU A 13 1.51 -2.84 -0.61
N GLN A 14 2.48 -2.73 0.28
CA GLN A 14 2.81 -1.49 0.94
C GLN A 14 3.51 -0.62 -0.07
N VAL A 15 2.79 0.38 -0.59
CA VAL A 15 3.45 1.53 -1.20
C VAL A 15 4.10 2.30 -0.04
N THR A 16 5.22 1.78 0.47
CA THR A 16 5.97 2.34 1.61
C THR A 16 6.43 3.76 1.32
N SER A 17 6.45 4.19 0.06
CA SER A 17 6.73 5.57 -0.33
C SER A 17 5.64 6.56 0.07
N THR A 18 4.37 6.15 0.18
CA THR A 18 3.28 7.05 0.63
C THR A 18 3.11 7.05 2.14
N ASN A 19 3.73 6.10 2.86
CA ASN A 19 3.75 6.05 4.32
C ASN A 19 5.09 6.58 4.84
N SER A 20 5.11 7.84 5.26
CA SER A 20 6.32 8.50 5.77
C SER A 20 6.96 7.74 6.94
N LEU A 21 6.14 7.12 7.80
CA LEU A 21 6.59 6.43 9.00
C LEU A 21 7.38 5.14 8.70
N GLU A 22 6.91 4.32 7.76
CA GLU A 22 7.60 3.08 7.40
C GLU A 22 8.87 3.33 6.59
N SER A 23 8.81 4.30 5.68
CA SER A 23 9.99 4.77 4.94
C SER A 23 11.07 5.30 5.90
N PHE A 24 10.66 6.06 6.91
CA PHE A 24 11.53 6.55 7.97
C PHE A 24 12.18 5.41 8.76
N HIS A 25 11.40 4.42 9.23
CA HIS A 25 11.94 3.25 9.94
C HIS A 25 12.97 2.45 9.12
N SER A 26 12.78 2.34 7.80
CA SER A 26 13.72 1.63 6.92
C SER A 26 15.08 2.32 6.79
N GLU A 27 15.10 3.66 6.82
CA GLU A 27 16.32 4.47 6.75
C GLU A 27 17.00 4.58 8.11
N LEU A 28 16.23 4.68 9.21
CA LEU A 28 16.79 4.66 10.56
C LEU A 28 17.63 3.41 10.83
N LYS A 29 17.22 2.24 10.33
CA LYS A 29 17.97 0.98 10.47
C LYS A 29 19.37 1.02 9.83
N LYS A 30 19.65 1.97 8.94
CA LYS A 30 20.92 2.10 8.23
C LYS A 30 21.91 3.05 8.92
N ILE A 31 21.49 3.75 9.97
CA ILE A 31 22.33 4.76 10.64
C ILE A 31 23.07 4.11 11.82
N THR A 32 24.39 4.14 11.77
CA THR A 32 25.30 3.78 12.87
C THR A 32 26.11 5.03 13.28
N SER A 33 25.63 5.84 14.24
CA SER A 33 26.42 6.99 14.75
C SER A 33 25.95 7.51 16.12
N SER A 34 26.79 8.34 16.75
CA SER A 34 26.64 8.89 18.11
C SER A 34 25.38 9.75 18.31
N LEU A 35 24.87 9.81 19.55
CA LEU A 35 23.56 10.38 19.90
C LEU A 35 23.25 11.74 19.26
N HIS A 36 24.17 12.71 19.33
CA HIS A 36 23.89 14.08 18.87
C HIS A 36 23.89 14.23 17.33
N GLY A 37 24.79 13.52 16.64
CA GLY A 37 24.77 13.42 15.18
C GLY A 37 23.59 12.58 14.67
N ALA A 38 23.16 11.59 15.46
CA ALA A 38 22.00 10.77 15.16
C ALA A 38 20.70 11.60 15.20
N VAL A 39 20.48 12.45 16.21
CA VAL A 39 19.24 13.26 16.33
C VAL A 39 19.04 14.21 15.15
N HIS A 40 20.06 14.98 14.75
CA HIS A 40 19.95 15.87 13.58
C HIS A 40 19.69 15.10 12.28
N ASN A 41 20.32 13.93 12.12
CA ASN A 41 20.07 13.07 10.97
C ASN A 41 18.65 12.50 10.97
N ILE A 42 18.13 12.11 12.14
CA ILE A 42 16.76 11.61 12.31
C ILE A 42 15.74 12.68 11.87
N VAL A 43 15.86 13.91 12.36
CA VAL A 43 14.93 15.01 11.99
C VAL A 43 14.97 15.30 10.49
N ASN A 44 16.17 15.34 9.90
CA ASN A 44 16.31 15.57 8.45
C ASN A 44 15.71 14.42 7.62
N ILE A 45 15.87 13.17 8.06
CA ILE A 45 15.28 12.00 7.40
C ILE A 45 13.76 12.05 7.51
N ASP A 46 13.21 12.35 8.68
CA ASP A 46 11.77 12.49 8.87
C ASP A 46 11.18 13.57 7.96
N TYR A 47 11.76 14.77 7.93
CA TYR A 47 11.33 15.85 7.05
C TYR A 47 11.36 15.43 5.57
N LYS A 48 12.46 14.81 5.14
CA LYS A 48 12.61 14.28 3.79
C LYS A 48 11.55 13.22 3.48
N LYS A 49 11.29 12.29 4.39
CA LYS A 49 10.30 11.21 4.20
C LYS A 49 8.86 11.71 4.16
N ARG A 50 8.51 12.73 4.95
CA ARG A 50 7.21 13.39 4.84
C ARG A 50 7.03 14.05 3.47
N SER A 51 8.03 14.80 3.01
CA SER A 51 7.98 15.44 1.69
C SER A 51 7.91 14.42 0.55
N GLU A 52 8.70 13.34 0.61
CA GLU A 52 8.62 12.24 -0.36
C GLU A 52 7.23 11.58 -0.36
N ALA A 53 6.62 11.39 0.81
CA ALA A 53 5.29 10.80 0.93
C ALA A 53 4.18 11.70 0.38
N GLU A 54 4.28 13.02 0.60
CA GLU A 54 3.36 14.01 0.03
C GLU A 54 3.42 14.00 -1.51
N ILE A 55 4.63 14.02 -2.07
CA ILE A 55 4.85 13.92 -3.53
C ILE A 55 4.29 12.60 -4.06
N ALA A 56 4.58 11.48 -3.39
CA ALA A 56 4.09 10.17 -3.80
C ALA A 56 2.55 10.08 -3.75
N SER A 57 1.92 10.68 -2.74
CA SER A 57 0.46 10.74 -2.59
C SER A 57 -0.19 11.60 -3.69
N PHE A 58 0.44 12.72 -4.04
CA PHE A 58 0.02 13.56 -5.16
C PHE A 58 0.13 12.81 -6.49
N ASP A 59 1.28 12.22 -6.78
CA ASP A 59 1.53 11.44 -7.99
C ASP A 59 0.58 10.24 -8.10
N PHE A 60 0.28 9.56 -6.99
CA PHE A 60 -0.61 8.41 -6.95
C PHE A 60 -1.99 8.71 -7.55
N ARG A 61 -2.54 9.91 -7.31
CA ARG A 61 -3.88 10.31 -7.77
C ARG A 61 -3.87 10.99 -9.12
N ILE A 62 -2.87 11.84 -9.36
CA ILE A 62 -2.90 12.82 -10.46
C ILE A 62 -2.15 12.31 -11.68
N LYS A 63 -1.10 11.51 -11.49
CA LYS A 63 -0.27 11.05 -12.60
C LYS A 63 -1.07 10.12 -13.50
N LYS A 64 -1.03 10.42 -14.80
CA LYS A 64 -1.66 9.63 -15.85
C LYS A 64 -0.60 9.01 -16.74
N ILE A 65 -0.76 7.73 -17.01
CA ILE A 65 0.11 6.99 -17.93
C ILE A 65 -0.25 7.30 -19.39
N SER A 66 0.76 7.23 -20.25
CA SER A 66 0.60 7.15 -21.70
C SER A 66 1.14 5.80 -22.16
N ALA A 67 0.50 5.19 -23.16
CA ALA A 67 0.96 3.95 -23.78
C ALA A 67 0.65 3.96 -25.27
N TYR A 68 1.58 3.43 -26.06
CA TYR A 68 1.39 3.22 -27.50
C TYR A 68 0.89 1.79 -27.75
N GLY A 69 -0.05 1.62 -28.67
CA GLY A 69 -0.60 0.31 -29.03
C GLY A 69 -1.73 -0.21 -28.11
N VAL A 70 -2.27 0.66 -27.25
CA VAL A 70 -3.53 0.43 -26.53
C VAL A 70 -4.57 1.37 -27.12
N ASP A 71 -5.79 0.87 -27.33
CA ASP A 71 -6.91 1.67 -27.84
C ASP A 71 -7.21 2.86 -26.90
N ASP A 72 -7.51 4.03 -27.47
CA ASP A 72 -7.72 5.26 -26.70
C ASP A 72 -8.89 5.14 -25.72
N ASP A 73 -9.96 4.43 -26.06
CA ASP A 73 -11.12 4.22 -25.18
C ASP A 73 -10.71 3.38 -23.96
N ILE A 74 -9.89 2.35 -24.17
CA ILE A 74 -9.33 1.53 -23.09
C ILE A 74 -8.38 2.37 -22.23
N LEU A 75 -7.54 3.19 -22.85
CA LEU A 75 -6.58 4.03 -22.16
C LEU A 75 -7.27 5.07 -21.26
N GLU A 76 -8.36 5.67 -21.71
CA GLU A 76 -9.17 6.60 -20.92
C GLU A 76 -9.83 5.93 -19.72
N GLU A 77 -10.31 4.68 -19.85
CA GLU A 77 -10.80 3.92 -18.69
C GLU A 77 -9.69 3.59 -17.70
N ILE A 78 -8.50 3.23 -18.18
CA ILE A 78 -7.34 2.96 -17.32
C ILE A 78 -6.93 4.21 -16.54
N LYS A 79 -6.91 5.39 -17.18
CA LYS A 79 -6.54 6.66 -16.53
C LYS A 79 -7.42 7.01 -15.33
N LYS A 80 -8.60 6.41 -15.18
CA LYS A 80 -9.47 6.61 -14.00
C LYS A 80 -8.96 5.88 -12.75
N PHE A 81 -8.04 4.92 -12.88
CA PHE A 81 -7.42 4.23 -11.74
C PHE A 81 -6.28 5.06 -11.13
N PRO A 82 -5.84 4.77 -9.88
CA PRO A 82 -4.61 5.30 -9.34
C PRO A 82 -3.37 4.87 -10.12
N PHE A 83 -2.33 5.70 -10.10
CA PHE A 83 -1.15 5.54 -10.97
C PHE A 83 -0.48 4.16 -10.90
N PRO A 84 -0.27 3.52 -9.73
CA PRO A 84 0.31 2.18 -9.68
C PRO A 84 -0.53 1.12 -10.39
N PHE A 85 -1.86 1.23 -10.30
CA PHE A 85 -2.78 0.31 -10.99
C PHE A 85 -2.84 0.60 -12.48
N GLN A 86 -2.77 1.87 -12.90
CA GLN A 86 -2.62 2.22 -14.31
C GLN A 86 -1.41 1.48 -14.92
N GLN A 87 -0.27 1.46 -14.23
CA GLN A 87 0.94 0.75 -14.68
C GLN A 87 0.74 -0.77 -14.75
N LEU A 88 0.04 -1.36 -13.80
CA LEU A 88 -0.24 -2.80 -13.79
C LEU A 88 -1.18 -3.21 -14.94
N ILE A 89 -2.27 -2.46 -15.12
CA ILE A 89 -3.29 -2.75 -16.13
C ILE A 89 -2.71 -2.58 -17.53
N ILE A 90 -1.93 -1.52 -17.78
CA ILE A 90 -1.30 -1.30 -19.09
C ILE A 90 -0.31 -2.40 -19.46
N LYS A 91 0.47 -2.91 -18.49
CA LYS A 91 1.36 -4.04 -18.77
C LYS A 91 0.59 -5.26 -19.26
N GLU A 92 -0.58 -5.53 -18.69
CA GLU A 92 -1.43 -6.64 -19.13
C GLU A 92 -2.12 -6.36 -20.48
N ALA A 93 -2.55 -5.12 -20.74
CA ALA A 93 -3.08 -4.72 -22.04
C ALA A 93 -2.03 -4.87 -23.17
N CYS A 94 -0.83 -4.32 -22.96
CA CYS A 94 0.28 -4.46 -23.91
C CYS A 94 0.75 -5.91 -24.07
N ALA A 95 0.60 -6.75 -23.04
CA ALA A 95 0.97 -8.16 -23.10
C ALA A 95 0.11 -8.98 -24.09
N VAL A 96 -1.01 -8.43 -24.59
CA VAL A 96 -1.79 -9.06 -25.68
C VAL A 96 -0.97 -9.15 -26.96
N MET A 97 -0.21 -8.12 -27.32
CA MET A 97 0.64 -8.12 -28.51
C MET A 97 1.66 -9.28 -28.47
N ASN A 98 2.34 -9.44 -27.32
CA ASN A 98 3.26 -10.56 -27.09
C ASN A 98 2.59 -11.95 -27.21
N ARG A 99 1.27 -12.06 -27.01
CA ARG A 99 0.54 -13.31 -27.21
C ARG A 99 0.27 -13.58 -28.68
N LEU A 100 -0.12 -12.54 -29.43
CA LEU A 100 -0.37 -12.62 -30.87
C LEU A 100 0.89 -12.99 -31.64
N GLU A 101 2.02 -12.35 -31.31
CA GLU A 101 3.33 -12.68 -31.89
C GLU A 101 3.74 -14.14 -31.66
N LYS A 102 3.30 -14.73 -30.54
CA LYS A 102 3.53 -16.15 -30.21
C LYS A 102 2.50 -17.09 -30.85
N GLY A 103 1.63 -16.59 -31.73
CA GLY A 103 0.58 -17.36 -32.38
C GLY A 103 -0.49 -17.90 -31.42
N LYS A 104 -0.64 -17.30 -30.22
CA LYS A 104 -1.67 -17.74 -29.28
C LYS A 104 -3.01 -17.17 -29.72
N GLY A 105 -4.00 -18.04 -29.88
CA GLY A 105 -5.39 -17.64 -30.15
C GLY A 105 -6.07 -16.95 -28.97
N VAL A 106 -7.27 -16.43 -29.27
CA VAL A 106 -8.17 -15.81 -28.31
C VAL A 106 -8.56 -16.83 -27.23
N PRO A 107 -8.61 -16.45 -25.93
CA PRO A 107 -8.81 -17.40 -24.83
C PRO A 107 -10.18 -18.10 -24.81
N GLY A 108 -11.21 -17.55 -25.46
CA GLY A 108 -12.56 -18.11 -25.48
C GLY A 108 -13.35 -17.85 -24.19
N LEU A 109 -13.07 -16.72 -23.52
CA LEU A 109 -13.76 -16.33 -22.30
C LEU A 109 -15.17 -15.82 -22.62
N ALA A 110 -16.19 -16.45 -22.01
CA ALA A 110 -17.58 -16.01 -22.10
C ALA A 110 -17.94 -14.96 -21.02
N SER A 111 -17.10 -14.81 -20.00
CA SER A 111 -17.29 -13.89 -18.89
C SER A 111 -15.94 -13.38 -18.38
N LEU A 112 -15.96 -12.52 -17.36
CA LEU A 112 -14.74 -12.03 -16.70
C LEU A 112 -14.05 -13.10 -15.84
N ASP A 113 -14.55 -14.33 -15.77
CA ASP A 113 -13.98 -15.37 -14.92
C ASP A 113 -12.69 -15.93 -15.54
N CYS A 114 -11.55 -15.46 -15.02
CA CYS A 114 -10.24 -15.90 -15.45
C CYS A 114 -9.39 -16.25 -14.22
N HIS A 115 -8.95 -17.50 -14.13
CA HIS A 115 -8.18 -18.00 -12.99
C HIS A 115 -6.65 -17.82 -13.14
N CYS A 116 -6.21 -16.86 -13.95
CA CYS A 116 -4.77 -16.60 -14.06
C CYS A 116 -4.22 -15.93 -12.78
N LEU A 117 -2.94 -16.12 -12.51
CA LEU A 117 -2.28 -15.56 -11.31
C LEU A 117 -2.48 -14.05 -11.17
N PHE A 118 -2.45 -13.30 -12.28
CA PHE A 118 -2.66 -11.85 -12.24
C PHE A 118 -4.07 -11.50 -11.77
N ARG A 119 -5.10 -12.10 -12.39
CA ARG A 119 -6.50 -11.82 -12.03
C ARG A 119 -6.80 -12.27 -10.60
N HIS A 120 -6.26 -13.40 -10.20
CA HIS A 120 -6.43 -13.91 -8.84
C HIS A 120 -5.76 -13.02 -7.79
N ARG A 121 -4.60 -12.42 -8.13
CA ARG A 121 -3.83 -11.57 -7.21
C ARG A 121 -4.39 -10.16 -7.11
N TYR A 122 -4.74 -9.55 -8.24
CA TYR A 122 -5.08 -8.13 -8.30
C TYR A 122 -6.55 -7.86 -8.59
N LEU A 123 -7.35 -8.88 -8.90
CA LEU A 123 -8.76 -8.76 -9.33
C LEU A 123 -8.99 -7.73 -10.44
N LEU A 124 -7.95 -7.39 -11.19
CA LEU A 124 -7.94 -6.45 -12.31
C LEU A 124 -8.06 -7.18 -13.65
N PRO A 125 -8.44 -6.47 -14.73
CA PRO A 125 -8.38 -7.01 -16.09
C PRO A 125 -6.98 -7.55 -16.40
N CYS A 126 -6.90 -8.84 -16.72
CA CYS A 126 -5.65 -9.49 -17.11
C CYS A 126 -5.52 -9.57 -18.63
N LYS A 127 -4.35 -9.93 -19.14
CA LYS A 127 -4.07 -10.06 -20.57
C LYS A 127 -5.00 -11.04 -21.30
N HIS A 128 -5.59 -12.01 -20.61
CA HIS A 128 -6.57 -12.91 -21.22
C HIS A 128 -7.89 -12.18 -21.50
N ILE A 129 -8.34 -11.37 -20.54
CA ILE A 129 -9.56 -10.58 -20.68
C ILE A 129 -9.36 -9.47 -21.71
N PHE A 130 -8.18 -8.83 -21.74
CA PHE A 130 -7.86 -7.87 -22.80
C PHE A 130 -7.81 -8.54 -24.17
N HIS A 131 -7.18 -9.71 -24.31
CA HIS A 131 -7.16 -10.42 -25.59
C HIS A 131 -8.57 -10.78 -26.06
N GLU A 132 -9.42 -11.25 -25.15
CA GLU A 132 -10.83 -11.51 -25.45
C GLU A 132 -11.56 -10.22 -25.86
N HIS A 133 -11.40 -9.13 -25.11
CA HIS A 133 -12.06 -7.86 -25.39
C HIS A 133 -11.67 -7.26 -26.75
N MET A 134 -10.39 -7.37 -27.13
CA MET A 134 -9.86 -6.78 -28.36
C MET A 134 -10.18 -7.61 -29.60
N TYR A 135 -10.20 -8.95 -29.50
CA TYR A 135 -10.25 -9.84 -30.67
C TYR A 135 -11.33 -10.93 -30.60
N GLY A 136 -12.11 -10.98 -29.53
CA GLY A 136 -13.21 -11.92 -29.29
C GLY A 136 -14.44 -11.21 -28.72
N ASN A 137 -14.92 -11.68 -27.57
CA ASN A 137 -16.07 -11.08 -26.89
C ASN A 137 -15.70 -9.73 -26.24
N LYS A 138 -16.49 -8.68 -26.49
CA LYS A 138 -16.31 -7.36 -25.83
C LYS A 138 -16.71 -7.41 -24.34
N LEU A 139 -15.80 -7.91 -23.49
CA LEU A 139 -16.05 -8.13 -22.06
C LEU A 139 -15.92 -6.88 -21.17
N LEU A 140 -15.11 -5.90 -21.56
CA LEU A 140 -14.84 -4.69 -20.77
C LEU A 140 -15.78 -3.55 -21.16
N THR A 141 -17.04 -3.60 -20.68
CA THR A 141 -18.00 -2.49 -20.81
C THR A 141 -17.74 -1.39 -19.77
N SER A 142 -18.38 -0.23 -19.92
CA SER A 142 -18.24 0.88 -18.95
C SER A 142 -18.65 0.46 -17.53
N ASP A 143 -19.73 -0.32 -17.39
CA ASP A 143 -20.18 -0.86 -16.09
C ASP A 143 -19.16 -1.82 -15.48
N VAL A 144 -18.50 -2.63 -16.30
CA VAL A 144 -17.43 -3.54 -15.85
C VAL A 144 -16.22 -2.76 -15.37
N TRP A 145 -15.84 -1.69 -16.09
CA TRP A 145 -14.77 -0.79 -15.65
C TRP A 145 -15.12 -0.08 -14.34
N GLN A 146 -16.36 0.37 -14.19
CA GLN A 146 -16.86 0.96 -12.96
C GLN A 146 -16.79 -0.03 -11.79
N MET A 147 -17.25 -1.27 -11.99
CA MET A 147 -17.15 -2.33 -10.99
C MET A 147 -15.70 -2.55 -10.55
N PHE A 148 -14.74 -2.58 -11.49
CA PHE A 148 -13.34 -2.71 -11.12
C PHE A 148 -12.86 -1.53 -10.26
N ARG A 149 -13.29 -0.29 -10.53
CA ARG A 149 -12.93 0.89 -9.74
C ARG A 149 -13.55 0.90 -8.35
N GLU A 150 -14.83 0.54 -8.25
CA GLU A 150 -15.57 0.54 -6.98
C GLU A 150 -14.93 -0.39 -5.95
N ILE A 151 -14.39 -1.54 -6.38
CA ILE A 151 -13.64 -2.43 -5.49
C ILE A 151 -12.47 -1.69 -4.80
N PHE A 152 -11.82 -0.72 -5.47
CA PHE A 152 -10.76 0.11 -4.87
C PHE A 152 -11.31 1.23 -3.98
N GLU A 153 -12.41 1.86 -4.38
CA GLU A 153 -12.97 3.01 -3.66
C GLU A 153 -13.62 2.58 -2.33
N GLU A 154 -14.38 1.49 -2.34
CA GLU A 154 -15.08 0.99 -1.15
C GLU A 154 -14.14 0.38 -0.12
N SER A 155 -13.09 -0.27 -0.60
CA SER A 155 -12.25 -1.10 0.26
C SER A 155 -10.93 -0.38 0.64
N GLY A 156 -10.74 0.86 0.19
CA GLY A 156 -9.47 1.59 0.31
C GLY A 156 -8.40 1.02 -0.62
N PHE A 157 -7.25 1.68 -0.74
CA PHE A 157 -6.17 1.19 -1.62
C PHE A 157 -5.40 -0.04 -1.07
N GLU A 158 -5.96 -0.75 -0.09
CA GLU A 158 -5.35 -1.84 0.68
C GLU A 158 -5.68 -3.26 0.14
N VAL A 159 -6.36 -3.37 -1.01
CA VAL A 159 -7.32 -4.49 -1.24
C VAL A 159 -6.81 -5.65 -2.08
N TYR A 160 -5.52 -5.70 -2.41
CA TYR A 160 -5.04 -6.63 -3.44
C TYR A 160 -3.83 -7.46 -3.05
N GLU A 161 -3.79 -7.90 -1.79
CA GLU A 161 -3.13 -9.15 -1.45
C GLU A 161 -4.02 -10.34 -1.80
N SER A 162 -3.73 -10.96 -2.94
CA SER A 162 -3.90 -12.39 -3.22
C SER A 162 -4.93 -13.17 -2.39
N ARG A 163 -5.92 -13.73 -3.08
CA ARG A 163 -6.77 -14.80 -2.53
C ARG A 163 -5.99 -16.12 -2.36
N GLU A 164 -4.82 -16.14 -1.72
CA GLU A 164 -4.15 -17.40 -1.41
C GLU A 164 -5.07 -18.26 -0.53
N SER A 165 -5.24 -19.50 -0.97
CA SER A 165 -6.16 -20.50 -0.43
C SER A 165 -6.22 -20.49 1.10
N PHE A 166 -7.43 -20.32 1.61
CA PHE A 166 -7.82 -20.48 3.01
C PHE A 166 -7.32 -21.82 3.56
N ILE A 167 -6.19 -21.78 4.28
CA ILE A 167 -5.92 -22.74 5.34
C ILE A 167 -6.27 -22.00 6.61
N GLU A 168 -7.29 -22.50 7.32
CA GLU A 168 -7.76 -21.98 8.60
C GLU A 168 -6.61 -22.00 9.61
N TYR A 169 -5.87 -20.90 9.71
CA TYR A 169 -4.81 -20.77 10.69
C TYR A 169 -5.44 -20.36 12.02
N VAL A 170 -5.70 -21.35 12.86
CA VAL A 170 -6.04 -21.15 14.27
C VAL A 170 -4.86 -20.41 14.92
N GLN A 171 -4.98 -19.09 15.10
CA GLN A 171 -3.98 -18.33 15.85
C GLN A 171 -3.87 -18.90 17.25
N THR A 172 -2.65 -19.26 17.62
CA THR A 172 -2.35 -19.71 18.99
C THR A 172 -2.52 -18.54 19.96
N GLU A 173 -2.89 -18.84 21.21
CA GLU A 173 -3.08 -17.82 22.23
C GLU A 173 -1.83 -16.98 22.51
N GLN A 174 -0.64 -17.52 22.19
CA GLN A 174 0.63 -16.79 22.24
C GLN A 174 0.76 -15.72 21.15
N GLN A 175 0.28 -15.97 19.92
CA GLN A 175 0.31 -14.99 18.84
C GLN A 175 -0.65 -13.83 19.13
N LYS A 176 -1.85 -14.11 19.65
CA LYS A 176 -2.79 -13.07 20.06
C LYS A 176 -2.20 -12.16 21.14
N ARG A 177 -1.58 -12.75 22.18
CA ARG A 177 -0.91 -11.97 23.24
C ARG A 177 0.29 -11.16 22.72
N ALA A 178 0.98 -11.63 21.70
CA ALA A 178 2.08 -10.87 21.08
C ALA A 178 1.54 -9.65 20.31
N GLU A 179 0.42 -9.81 19.61
CA GLU A 179 -0.25 -8.72 18.88
C GLU A 179 -0.83 -7.67 19.84
N ASP A 180 -1.54 -8.10 20.89
CA ASP A 180 -2.09 -7.20 21.92
C ASP A 180 -0.99 -6.38 22.61
N ARG A 181 0.17 -7.00 22.86
CA ARG A 181 1.35 -6.31 23.40
C ARG A 181 1.92 -5.28 22.42
N ARG A 182 1.97 -5.60 21.12
CA ARG A 182 2.43 -4.64 20.10
C ARG A 182 1.53 -3.41 20.04
N ILE A 183 0.22 -3.60 20.08
CA ILE A 183 -0.76 -2.50 20.08
C ILE A 183 -0.58 -1.62 21.31
N ALA A 184 -0.50 -2.22 22.51
CA ALA A 184 -0.32 -1.48 23.75
C ALA A 184 0.98 -0.64 23.79
N VAL A 185 2.07 -1.16 23.20
CA VAL A 185 3.33 -0.43 23.07
C VAL A 185 3.21 0.73 22.07
N GLY A 186 2.47 0.54 20.97
CA GLY A 186 2.18 1.59 20.00
C GLY A 186 1.43 2.78 20.63
N GLU A 187 0.33 2.50 21.33
CA GLU A 187 -0.48 3.53 22.02
C GLU A 187 0.32 4.27 23.11
N LEU A 188 1.20 3.56 23.83
CA LEU A 188 2.06 4.17 24.83
C LEU A 188 3.05 5.14 24.18
N THR A 189 3.65 4.73 23.06
CA THR A 189 4.64 5.52 22.32
C THR A 189 4.02 6.80 21.76
N GLU A 190 2.80 6.73 21.23
CA GLU A 190 2.05 7.91 20.77
C GLU A 190 1.76 8.88 21.91
N ARG A 191 1.24 8.39 23.05
CA ARG A 191 0.98 9.26 24.21
C ARG A 191 2.25 9.93 24.76
N MET A 192 3.40 9.26 24.70
CA MET A 192 4.68 9.85 25.09
C MET A 192 5.09 10.97 24.14
N ARG A 193 4.94 10.76 22.83
CA ARG A 193 5.21 11.75 21.79
C ARG A 193 4.36 13.01 21.94
N ASP A 194 3.06 12.83 22.17
CA ASP A 194 2.14 13.96 22.38
C ASP A 194 2.49 14.78 23.63
N ARG A 195 2.94 14.11 24.69
CA ARG A 195 3.41 14.80 25.91
C ARG A 195 4.70 15.55 25.68
N TYR A 196 5.66 14.95 24.96
CA TYR A 196 6.90 15.61 24.57
C TYR A 196 6.61 16.90 23.80
N TRP A 197 5.79 16.82 22.76
CA TRP A 197 5.46 17.96 21.91
C TRP A 197 4.80 19.10 22.70
N ARG A 198 3.88 18.78 23.63
CA ARG A 198 3.27 19.79 24.51
C ARG A 198 4.27 20.51 25.41
N VAL A 199 5.32 19.82 25.88
CA VAL A 199 6.37 20.42 26.72
C VAL A 199 7.32 21.26 25.85
N GLU A 200 7.62 20.81 24.64
CA GLU A 200 8.44 21.54 23.68
C GLU A 200 7.76 22.83 23.20
N GLU A 201 6.44 22.79 22.91
CA GLU A 201 5.65 23.97 22.53
C GLU A 201 5.62 25.07 23.60
N THR A 202 5.78 24.72 24.87
CA THR A 202 5.90 25.72 25.95
C THR A 202 7.21 26.52 25.91
N GLY A 203 8.21 26.12 25.12
CA GLY A 203 9.49 26.83 24.94
C GLY A 203 10.40 26.85 26.18
N ASP A 204 10.05 26.11 27.23
CA ASP A 204 10.81 26.01 28.47
C ASP A 204 11.87 24.91 28.35
N ALA A 205 13.09 25.32 28.01
CA ALA A 205 14.22 24.41 27.79
C ALA A 205 14.57 23.56 29.03
N GLU A 206 14.36 24.07 30.24
CA GLU A 206 14.67 23.35 31.47
C GLU A 206 13.65 22.23 31.72
N ARG A 207 12.36 22.50 31.48
CA ARG A 207 11.30 21.48 31.54
C ARG A 207 11.43 20.42 30.46
N THR A 208 11.77 20.82 29.23
CA THR A 208 12.00 19.87 28.14
C THR A 208 13.17 18.95 28.47
N GLN A 209 14.29 19.48 28.96
CA GLN A 209 15.45 18.68 29.34
C GLN A 209 15.14 17.75 30.51
N SER A 210 14.40 18.22 31.52
CA SER A 210 13.95 17.39 32.66
C SER A 210 13.06 16.22 32.21
N PHE A 211 12.13 16.47 31.28
CA PHE A 211 11.26 15.44 30.73
C PHE A 211 12.02 14.40 29.90
N ILE A 212 12.98 14.83 29.08
CA ILE A 212 13.88 13.93 28.33
C ILE A 212 14.67 13.04 29.28
N SER A 213 15.31 13.59 30.31
CA SER A 213 16.08 12.81 31.29
C SER A 213 15.22 11.80 32.06
N MET A 214 13.97 12.16 32.38
CA MET A 214 13.02 11.24 33.02
C MET A 214 12.61 10.09 32.08
N LEU A 215 12.36 10.40 30.80
CA LEU A 215 12.05 9.41 29.77
C LEU A 215 13.22 8.44 29.58
N GLU A 216 14.44 8.96 29.41
CA GLU A 216 15.66 8.14 29.27
C GLU A 216 15.84 7.21 30.48
N ALA A 217 15.68 7.72 31.71
CA ALA A 217 15.80 6.91 32.92
C ALA A 217 14.75 5.78 33.01
N THR A 218 13.56 6.00 32.43
CA THR A 218 12.46 5.02 32.46
C THR A 218 12.57 4.00 31.33
N VAL A 219 13.04 4.43 30.17
CA VAL A 219 13.03 3.62 28.93
C VAL A 219 14.33 2.83 28.76
N ASN A 220 15.49 3.38 29.12
CA ASN A 220 16.79 2.69 28.98
C ASN A 220 16.83 1.31 29.67
N PRO A 221 16.28 1.12 30.89
CA PRO A 221 16.24 -0.18 31.55
C PRO A 221 15.37 -1.23 30.84
N ILE A 222 14.48 -0.81 29.94
CA ILE A 222 13.56 -1.68 29.19
C ILE A 222 14.18 -2.12 27.86
N ILE A 223 15.10 -1.32 27.30
CA ILE A 223 15.74 -1.56 25.99
C ILE A 223 17.09 -2.28 26.13
N SER A 224 17.76 -2.21 27.29
CA SER A 224 18.97 -3.00 27.61
C SER A 224 18.68 -4.47 27.88
#